data_AF-A0A1T0CW55-F1
#
_entry.id   AF-A0A1T0CW55-F1
#
_cell.length_a   1.000
_cell.length_b   1.000
_cell.length_c   1.000
_cell.angle_alpha   90.00
_cell.angle_beta   90.00
_cell.angle_gamma   90.00
#
_symmetry.space_group_name_H-M   'P 1'
#
loop_
_entity.id
_entity.type
_entity.pdbx_description
1 polymer ?
#
loop_
_entity_poly.entity_id
_entity_poly.type
_entity_poly.pdbx_seq_one_letter_code
_entity_poly.pdbx_strand_id
1 'polypeptide(L)'
;MARYFYISGIWVMAAVLGACTTPAPPTQTKPSKAPPSKTATSTGTIIHQLPNPVQQTDHRLLTLAVGSQQHFNLWFDAQQDPQVAIYQAYLGGQLSSDAVPPMRQLLTTARSWQSCGHAPYQVPPQHLWNNMLPTLRLYDELKKSNILPPNTEIRSVYRNPSLNACAGGAPASKHLNNSAIDIWVPDLAADSPELYQIQNKLCDYWLGHGERHAFGLGLYATGAIHLDTQGYRKWGAQFSEPTSSCRYSLAVPSSAPIAMADS
;
A
#
# COMPACT_ATOMS: atom_id res chain seq x y z
N MET A 1 -46.88 -34.19 -17.51
CA MET A 1 -47.89 -33.26 -16.95
C MET A 1 -47.78 -33.28 -15.44
N ALA A 2 -47.19 -32.26 -14.83
CA ALA A 2 -47.17 -32.09 -13.37
C ALA A 2 -47.32 -30.59 -13.09
N ARG A 3 -48.29 -30.29 -12.21
CA ARG A 3 -48.94 -29.00 -12.04
C ARG A 3 -48.11 -28.08 -11.13
N TYR A 4 -48.00 -26.81 -11.53
CA TYR A 4 -47.54 -25.71 -10.70
C TYR A 4 -48.57 -25.42 -9.60
N PHE A 5 -48.12 -25.33 -8.34
CA PHE A 5 -48.87 -24.70 -7.26
C PHE A 5 -48.20 -23.37 -6.91
N TYR A 6 -48.91 -22.29 -7.19
CA TYR A 6 -48.63 -20.94 -6.73
C TYR A 6 -49.22 -20.78 -5.32
N ILE A 7 -48.42 -20.41 -4.33
CA ILE A 7 -48.92 -19.93 -3.04
C ILE A 7 -48.54 -18.46 -2.91
N SER A 8 -49.56 -17.61 -2.98
CA SER A 8 -49.52 -16.18 -2.67
C SER A 8 -49.44 -16.01 -1.15
N GLY A 9 -48.35 -15.43 -0.66
CA GLY A 9 -48.18 -15.05 0.74
C GLY A 9 -47.96 -13.55 0.84
N ILE A 10 -49.04 -12.82 1.13
CA ILE A 10 -49.03 -11.38 1.44
C ILE A 10 -48.42 -11.22 2.84
N TRP A 11 -47.27 -10.55 2.94
CA TRP A 11 -46.70 -10.09 4.21
C TRP A 11 -47.09 -8.63 4.45
N VAL A 12 -47.88 -8.42 5.50
CA VAL A 12 -48.26 -7.09 6.00
C VAL A 12 -47.12 -6.55 6.86
N MET A 13 -46.77 -5.29 6.58
CA MET A 13 -45.77 -4.47 7.26
C MET A 13 -46.06 -4.27 8.74
N ALA A 14 -45.03 -4.38 9.59
CA ALA A 14 -45.00 -3.76 10.91
C ALA A 14 -43.72 -2.90 11.00
N ALA A 15 -43.89 -1.59 10.78
CA ALA A 15 -42.84 -0.59 10.98
C ALA A 15 -42.77 -0.25 12.48
N VAL A 16 -41.68 -0.66 13.14
CA VAL A 16 -41.36 -0.21 14.51
C VAL A 16 -40.50 1.03 14.39
N LEU A 17 -41.08 2.20 14.69
CA LEU A 17 -40.37 3.47 14.84
C LEU A 17 -39.61 3.44 16.18
N GLY A 18 -38.32 3.13 16.13
CA GLY A 18 -37.40 3.31 17.25
C GLY A 18 -36.92 4.76 17.31
N ALA A 19 -37.24 5.46 18.39
CA ALA A 19 -36.76 6.80 18.66
C ALA A 19 -35.25 6.78 18.99
N CYS A 20 -34.43 7.41 18.15
CA CYS A 20 -33.03 7.68 18.45
C CYS A 20 -32.91 8.89 19.38
N THR A 21 -32.64 8.67 20.66
CA THR A 21 -32.18 9.72 21.58
C THR A 21 -30.67 9.93 21.40
N THR A 22 -30.28 11.10 20.95
CA THR A 22 -28.87 11.53 20.87
C THR A 22 -28.34 11.89 22.27
N PRO A 23 -27.14 11.41 22.68
CA PRO A 23 -26.49 11.92 23.89
C PRO A 23 -25.89 13.30 23.64
N ALA A 24 -26.08 14.20 24.60
CA ALA A 24 -25.48 15.55 24.61
C ALA A 24 -23.94 15.49 24.78
N PRO A 25 -23.19 16.46 24.21
CA PRO A 25 -21.73 16.50 24.30
C PRO A 25 -21.26 16.94 25.71
N PRO A 26 -20.12 16.43 26.21
CA PRO A 26 -19.60 16.80 27.52
C PRO A 26 -18.99 18.21 27.52
N THR A 27 -19.33 18.95 28.57
CA THR A 27 -18.87 20.30 28.90
C THR A 27 -17.36 20.33 29.14
N GLN A 28 -16.63 21.14 28.37
CA GLN A 28 -15.20 21.36 28.58
C GLN A 28 -14.98 22.31 29.77
N THR A 29 -14.41 21.80 30.86
CA THR A 29 -13.89 22.60 31.97
C THR A 29 -12.44 23.02 31.69
N LYS A 30 -12.23 24.34 31.67
CA LYS A 30 -10.95 25.04 31.52
C LYS A 30 -10.04 24.86 32.74
N PRO A 31 -8.77 24.43 32.60
CA PRO A 31 -7.82 24.48 33.71
C PRO A 31 -7.24 25.89 33.92
N SER A 32 -7.14 26.26 35.19
CA SER A 32 -6.66 27.54 35.72
C SER A 32 -5.14 27.70 35.66
N LYS A 33 -4.68 28.96 35.62
CA LYS A 33 -3.28 29.40 35.61
C LYS A 33 -2.51 28.92 36.86
N ALA A 34 -1.26 28.49 36.66
CA ALA A 34 -0.29 28.26 37.73
C ALA A 34 0.65 29.48 37.94
N PRO A 35 1.22 29.69 39.15
CA PRO A 35 1.98 30.90 39.54
C PRO A 35 3.48 30.85 39.14
N PRO A 36 4.23 31.96 39.29
CA PRO A 36 5.51 32.16 38.59
C PRO A 36 6.70 31.42 39.20
N SER A 37 7.60 30.94 38.33
CA SER A 37 8.90 30.36 38.69
C SER A 37 9.83 31.38 39.34
N LYS A 38 10.43 30.98 40.47
CA LYS A 38 11.57 31.68 41.10
C LYS A 38 12.88 31.20 40.48
N THR A 39 13.71 32.15 40.11
CA THR A 39 15.11 32.00 39.67
C THR A 39 15.96 31.48 40.84
N ALA A 40 16.77 30.45 40.59
CA ALA A 40 17.87 30.07 41.48
C ALA A 40 19.11 29.76 40.65
N THR A 41 20.10 30.64 40.77
CA THR A 41 21.47 30.48 40.29
C THR A 41 22.16 29.40 41.13
N SER A 42 22.76 28.39 40.51
CA SER A 42 23.74 27.53 41.19
C SER A 42 24.89 27.19 40.25
N THR A 43 26.07 27.32 40.83
CA THR A 43 27.43 27.23 40.32
C THR A 43 27.81 25.85 39.79
N GLY A 44 28.80 25.84 38.90
CA GLY A 44 29.15 24.74 38.02
C GLY A 44 29.83 23.53 38.66
N THR A 45 29.72 22.42 37.93
CA THR A 45 30.72 21.35 37.88
C THR A 45 30.77 20.89 36.42
N ILE A 46 31.89 21.12 35.74
CA ILE A 46 32.16 20.60 34.40
C ILE A 46 32.36 19.09 34.55
N ILE A 47 31.35 18.30 34.20
CA ILE A 47 31.54 16.90 33.86
C ILE A 47 31.64 16.85 32.34
N HIS A 48 32.81 16.48 31.83
CA HIS A 48 33.00 16.09 30.44
C HIS A 48 32.11 14.86 30.16
N GLN A 49 30.88 15.10 29.71
CA GLN A 49 30.11 14.08 29.03
C GLN A 49 30.69 13.95 27.62
N LEU A 50 31.37 12.82 27.38
CA LEU A 50 31.59 12.31 26.04
C LEU A 50 30.23 12.26 25.31
N PRO A 51 30.14 12.73 24.05
CA PRO A 51 28.90 12.63 23.31
C PRO A 51 28.59 11.16 23.06
N ASN A 52 27.47 10.66 23.61
CA ASN A 52 26.87 9.39 23.23
C ASN A 52 26.54 9.42 21.74
N PRO A 53 27.15 8.59 20.87
CA PRO A 53 26.84 8.62 19.45
C PRO A 53 25.80 7.53 19.09
N VAL A 54 24.69 7.44 19.82
CA VAL A 54 23.60 6.50 19.46
C VAL A 54 22.25 7.03 19.95
N GLN A 55 21.71 8.12 19.38
CA GLN A 55 20.27 8.40 19.46
C GLN A 55 19.85 9.55 18.55
N GLN A 56 19.65 9.23 17.27
CA GLN A 56 18.69 9.84 16.32
C GLN A 56 19.12 9.39 14.92
N THR A 57 18.88 8.12 14.59
CA THR A 57 18.70 7.79 13.18
C THR A 57 17.49 8.58 12.71
N ASP A 58 17.69 9.47 11.75
CA ASP A 58 16.62 10.28 11.14
C ASP A 58 15.43 9.37 10.80
N HIS A 59 14.28 9.63 11.41
CA HIS A 59 13.07 8.81 11.24
C HIS A 59 12.67 8.69 9.76
N ARG A 60 13.02 9.68 8.94
CA ARG A 60 12.84 9.64 7.49
C ARG A 60 13.74 8.59 6.84
N LEU A 61 15.01 8.50 7.24
CA LEU A 61 15.94 7.47 6.75
C LEU A 61 15.46 6.06 7.12
N LEU A 62 14.89 5.87 8.30
CA LEU A 62 14.34 4.58 8.72
C LEU A 62 13.13 4.17 7.86
N THR A 63 12.21 5.10 7.61
CA THR A 63 11.05 4.85 6.72
C THR A 63 11.49 4.57 5.28
N LEU A 64 12.51 5.27 4.79
CA LEU A 64 13.07 5.04 3.45
C LEU A 64 13.79 3.70 3.35
N ALA A 65 14.33 3.18 4.46
CA ALA A 65 15.02 1.90 4.51
C ALA A 65 14.09 0.68 4.55
N VAL A 66 12.78 0.85 4.79
CA VAL A 66 11.81 -0.26 4.75
C VAL A 66 11.80 -0.88 3.36
N GLY A 67 11.95 -2.21 3.33
CA GLY A 67 12.15 -2.99 2.11
C GLY A 67 13.62 -3.33 1.82
N SER A 68 14.58 -2.65 2.47
CA SER A 68 16.01 -3.01 2.38
C SER A 68 16.35 -4.26 3.17
N GLN A 69 17.44 -4.94 2.79
CA GLN A 69 17.89 -6.15 3.48
C GLN A 69 18.29 -5.86 4.93
N GLN A 70 19.01 -4.76 5.16
CA GLN A 70 19.47 -4.38 6.50
C GLN A 70 18.29 -4.10 7.43
N HIS A 71 17.31 -3.30 7.00
CA HIS A 71 16.16 -2.98 7.82
C HIS A 71 15.28 -4.21 8.10
N PHE A 72 15.13 -5.09 7.12
CA PHE A 72 14.41 -6.34 7.32
C PHE A 72 15.11 -7.27 8.32
N ASN A 73 16.43 -7.41 8.25
CA ASN A 73 17.18 -8.23 9.21
C ASN A 73 17.03 -7.68 10.63
N LEU A 74 17.14 -6.37 10.84
CA LEU A 74 16.94 -5.75 12.16
C LEU A 74 15.56 -6.07 12.74
N TRP A 75 14.51 -5.99 11.91
CA TRP A 75 13.16 -6.37 12.34
C TRP A 75 13.04 -7.87 12.59
N PHE A 76 13.57 -8.70 11.70
CA PHE A 76 13.46 -10.15 11.78
C PHE A 76 14.20 -10.70 13.00
N ASP A 77 15.42 -10.25 13.25
CA ASP A 77 16.27 -10.69 14.36
C ASP A 77 15.66 -10.34 15.73
N ALA A 78 14.90 -9.24 15.79
CA ALA A 78 14.24 -8.78 17.02
C ALA A 78 13.06 -9.67 17.46
N GLN A 79 12.43 -10.40 16.54
CA GLN A 79 11.21 -11.17 16.83
C GLN A 79 11.32 -12.66 16.48
N GLN A 80 12.21 -13.03 15.54
CA GLN A 80 12.46 -14.38 15.03
C GLN A 80 11.19 -15.15 14.68
N ASP A 81 10.22 -14.49 14.04
CA ASP A 81 8.91 -15.05 13.75
C ASP A 81 9.02 -16.22 12.74
N PRO A 82 8.72 -17.48 13.16
CA PRO A 82 8.79 -18.64 12.27
C PRO A 82 7.81 -18.55 11.10
N GLN A 83 6.74 -17.75 11.20
CA GLN A 83 5.77 -17.58 10.12
C GLN A 83 6.40 -16.99 8.85
N VAL A 84 7.51 -16.25 8.95
CA VAL A 84 8.24 -15.73 7.78
C VAL A 84 8.76 -16.89 6.92
N ALA A 85 9.43 -17.85 7.55
CA ALA A 85 9.99 -19.01 6.84
C ALA A 85 8.88 -19.92 6.29
N ILE A 86 7.81 -20.11 7.05
CA ILE A 86 6.66 -20.92 6.62
C ILE A 86 5.96 -20.28 5.42
N TYR A 87 5.75 -18.96 5.45
CA TYR A 87 5.14 -18.23 4.33
C TYR A 87 6.02 -18.26 3.08
N GLN A 88 7.33 -18.06 3.23
CA GLN A 88 8.29 -18.17 2.13
C GLN A 88 8.28 -19.58 1.52
N ALA A 89 8.30 -20.63 2.34
CA ALA A 89 8.24 -22.01 1.87
C ALA A 89 6.92 -22.33 1.17
N TYR A 90 5.80 -21.84 1.71
CA TYR A 90 4.50 -21.96 1.08
C TYR A 90 4.49 -21.33 -0.32
N LEU A 91 4.97 -20.10 -0.48
CA LEU A 91 5.05 -19.45 -1.79
C LEU A 91 5.98 -20.20 -2.75
N GLY A 92 7.14 -20.65 -2.26
CA GLY A 92 8.12 -21.43 -3.03
C GLY A 92 7.61 -22.81 -3.48
N GLY A 93 6.61 -23.37 -2.79
CA GLY A 93 5.93 -24.60 -3.22
C GLY A 93 4.86 -24.38 -4.29
N GLN A 94 4.45 -23.13 -4.55
CA GLN A 94 3.33 -22.78 -5.45
C GLN A 94 3.75 -21.98 -6.69
N LEU A 95 4.96 -21.43 -6.66
CA LEU A 95 5.52 -20.54 -7.69
C LEU A 95 6.92 -21.03 -8.08
N SER A 96 7.37 -20.72 -9.30
CA SER A 96 8.78 -20.89 -9.65
C SER A 96 9.66 -20.02 -8.75
N SER A 97 10.88 -20.47 -8.45
CA SER A 97 11.83 -19.75 -7.58
C SER A 97 11.97 -18.27 -7.95
N ASP A 98 12.04 -17.98 -9.24
CA ASP A 98 12.28 -16.63 -9.76
C ASP A 98 11.05 -15.72 -9.63
N ALA A 99 9.87 -16.31 -9.42
CA ALA A 99 8.60 -15.61 -9.27
C ALA A 99 8.27 -15.28 -7.81
N VAL A 100 9.11 -15.66 -6.84
CA VAL A 100 8.94 -15.32 -5.43
C VAL A 100 9.82 -14.11 -5.09
N PRO A 101 9.27 -12.90 -4.92
CA PRO A 101 10.07 -11.76 -4.49
C PRO A 101 10.62 -11.96 -3.07
N PRO A 102 11.68 -11.22 -2.69
CA PRO A 102 12.25 -11.30 -1.35
C PRO A 102 11.23 -10.99 -0.24
N MET A 103 11.30 -11.70 0.89
CA MET A 103 10.42 -11.46 2.05
C MET A 103 10.48 -10.02 2.57
N ARG A 104 11.65 -9.38 2.49
CA ARG A 104 11.80 -7.95 2.81
C ARG A 104 10.87 -7.05 2.01
N GLN A 105 10.47 -7.44 0.80
CA GLN A 105 9.49 -6.71 0.01
C GLN A 105 8.08 -7.24 0.28
N LEU A 106 7.88 -8.56 0.25
CA LEU A 106 6.55 -9.17 0.38
C LEU A 106 5.88 -8.96 1.74
N LEU A 107 6.66 -8.74 2.79
CA LEU A 107 6.12 -8.49 4.12
C LEU A 107 5.94 -7.01 4.41
N THR A 108 6.33 -6.10 3.51
CA THR A 108 6.22 -4.66 3.75
C THR A 108 4.74 -4.24 3.86
N THR A 109 4.40 -3.53 4.93
CA THR A 109 3.03 -3.05 5.18
C THR A 109 2.77 -1.72 4.46
N ALA A 110 2.08 -0.75 5.08
CA ALA A 110 1.81 0.55 4.46
C ALA A 110 2.98 1.52 4.64
N ARG A 111 3.19 2.46 3.70
CA ARG A 111 4.21 3.52 3.85
C ARG A 111 4.02 4.37 5.11
N SER A 112 2.77 4.54 5.54
CA SER A 112 2.40 5.29 6.74
C SER A 112 2.45 4.44 8.02
N TRP A 113 3.05 3.23 7.99
CA TRP A 113 3.11 2.32 9.15
C TRP A 113 3.55 3.05 10.42
N GLN A 114 4.58 3.90 10.32
CA GLN A 114 5.18 4.55 11.48
C GLN A 114 4.24 5.61 12.07
N SER A 115 3.69 6.49 11.23
CA SER A 115 2.72 7.51 11.66
C SER A 115 1.42 6.87 12.15
N CYS A 116 1.11 5.66 11.69
CA CYS A 116 -0.03 4.87 12.14
C CYS A 116 0.27 3.96 13.35
N GLY A 117 1.50 3.95 13.87
CA GLY A 117 1.87 3.13 15.04
C GLY A 117 1.80 1.61 14.82
N HIS A 118 2.02 1.14 13.58
CA HIS A 118 2.03 -0.28 13.23
C HIS A 118 3.45 -0.79 12.95
N ALA A 119 3.62 -2.10 12.69
CA ALA A 119 4.91 -2.64 12.29
C ALA A 119 5.21 -2.38 10.80
N PRO A 120 6.48 -2.16 10.41
CA PRO A 120 6.88 -1.97 9.01
C PRO A 120 6.70 -3.24 8.16
N TYR A 121 6.75 -4.42 8.81
CA TYR A 121 6.54 -5.71 8.16
C TYR A 121 5.51 -6.54 8.92
N GLN A 122 4.77 -7.38 8.19
CA GLN A 122 3.78 -8.29 8.74
C GLN A 122 3.56 -9.49 7.82
N VAL A 123 3.59 -10.71 8.38
CA VAL A 123 3.12 -11.90 7.67
C VAL A 123 1.58 -11.86 7.60
N PRO A 124 0.98 -12.02 6.41
CA PRO A 124 -0.47 -12.06 6.29
C PRO A 124 -1.05 -13.28 7.04
N PRO A 125 -2.29 -13.22 7.55
CA PRO A 125 -3.00 -14.39 8.05
C PRO A 125 -3.00 -15.54 7.05
N GLN A 126 -2.77 -16.76 7.52
CA GLN A 126 -2.60 -17.95 6.66
C GLN A 126 -3.75 -18.20 5.69
N HIS A 127 -5.00 -17.94 6.11
CA HIS A 127 -6.17 -18.10 5.27
C HIS A 127 -6.21 -17.15 4.05
N LEU A 128 -5.35 -16.13 4.01
CA LEU A 128 -5.22 -15.18 2.89
C LEU A 128 -4.03 -15.49 1.98
N TRP A 129 -3.20 -16.50 2.27
CA TRP A 129 -1.98 -16.74 1.50
C TRP A 129 -2.25 -17.11 0.04
N ASN A 130 -3.26 -17.94 -0.22
CA ASN A 130 -3.67 -18.33 -1.58
C ASN A 130 -4.02 -17.12 -2.46
N ASN A 131 -4.50 -16.03 -1.87
CA ASN A 131 -4.93 -14.84 -2.62
C ASN A 131 -3.76 -14.07 -3.27
N MET A 132 -2.53 -14.28 -2.78
CA MET A 132 -1.35 -13.61 -3.31
C MET A 132 -0.82 -14.29 -4.58
N LEU A 133 -1.08 -15.59 -4.75
CA LEU A 133 -0.49 -16.38 -5.83
C LEU A 133 -0.79 -15.81 -7.22
N PRO A 134 -2.03 -15.43 -7.58
CA PRO A 134 -2.30 -14.90 -8.91
C PRO A 134 -1.63 -13.53 -9.12
N THR A 135 -1.56 -12.68 -8.09
CA THR A 135 -0.89 -11.37 -8.16
C THR A 135 0.62 -11.51 -8.38
N LEU A 136 1.29 -12.47 -7.74
CA LEU A 136 2.71 -12.73 -7.97
C LEU A 136 2.98 -13.34 -9.35
N ARG A 137 2.07 -14.20 -9.86
CA ARG A 137 2.16 -14.71 -11.24
C ARG A 137 2.02 -13.58 -12.25
N LEU A 138 1.06 -12.67 -12.06
CA LEU A 138 0.90 -11.49 -12.90
C LEU A 138 2.16 -10.60 -12.83
N TYR A 139 2.68 -10.33 -11.63
CA TYR A 139 3.90 -9.54 -11.45
C TYR A 139 5.11 -10.16 -12.17
N ASP A 140 5.31 -11.47 -12.05
CA ASP A 140 6.35 -12.21 -12.76
C ASP A 140 6.16 -12.18 -14.28
N GLU A 141 4.93 -12.36 -14.78
CA GLU A 141 4.57 -12.23 -16.21
C GLU A 141 4.95 -10.84 -16.74
N LEU A 142 4.57 -9.77 -16.03
CA LEU A 142 4.89 -8.39 -16.41
C LEU A 142 6.40 -8.11 -16.45
N LYS A 143 7.18 -8.69 -15.54
CA LYS A 143 8.66 -8.59 -15.56
C LYS A 143 9.26 -9.38 -16.74
N LYS A 144 8.80 -10.62 -16.97
CA LYS A 144 9.27 -11.47 -18.08
C LYS A 144 8.91 -10.91 -19.46
N SER A 145 7.80 -10.20 -19.57
CA SER A 145 7.39 -9.48 -20.78
C SER A 145 8.06 -8.12 -20.96
N ASN A 146 9.02 -7.74 -20.09
CA ASN A 146 9.74 -6.47 -20.16
C ASN A 146 8.82 -5.23 -20.11
N ILE A 147 7.65 -5.39 -19.47
CA ILE A 147 6.73 -4.29 -19.16
C ILE A 147 7.24 -3.60 -17.89
N LEU A 148 7.53 -4.39 -16.85
CA LEU A 148 8.16 -3.92 -15.63
C LEU A 148 9.67 -4.14 -15.70
N PRO A 149 10.50 -3.11 -15.44
CA PRO A 149 11.95 -3.24 -15.36
C PRO A 149 12.38 -4.28 -14.30
N PRO A 150 13.54 -4.94 -14.46
CA PRO A 150 14.05 -5.90 -13.48
C PRO A 150 14.22 -5.35 -12.07
N ASN A 151 14.58 -4.07 -11.94
CA ASN A 151 14.77 -3.37 -10.66
C ASN A 151 13.46 -2.91 -10.00
N THR A 152 12.29 -3.19 -10.58
CA THR A 152 10.99 -2.92 -9.93
C THR A 152 10.93 -3.61 -8.56
N GLU A 153 10.48 -2.88 -7.54
CA GLU A 153 10.34 -3.40 -6.17
C GLU A 153 8.92 -3.25 -5.64
N ILE A 154 8.53 -4.16 -4.76
CA ILE A 154 7.29 -4.11 -3.99
C ILE A 154 7.54 -3.33 -2.69
N ARG A 155 6.66 -2.36 -2.38
CA ARG A 155 6.74 -1.50 -1.19
C ARG A 155 5.50 -1.48 -0.32
N SER A 156 4.45 -2.19 -0.71
CA SER A 156 3.30 -2.40 0.16
C SER A 156 2.52 -3.63 -0.26
N VAL A 157 2.15 -4.47 0.70
CA VAL A 157 1.46 -5.74 0.46
C VAL A 157 0.29 -5.87 1.42
N TYR A 158 0.32 -6.80 2.37
CA TYR A 158 -0.78 -6.98 3.30
C TYR A 158 -0.87 -5.81 4.29
N ARG A 159 -2.09 -5.31 4.50
CA ARG A 159 -2.39 -4.32 5.53
C ARG A 159 -3.49 -4.88 6.39
N ASN A 160 -3.23 -5.03 7.69
CA ASN A 160 -4.31 -5.35 8.63
C ASN A 160 -5.38 -4.23 8.63
N PRO A 161 -6.62 -4.50 9.08
CA PRO A 161 -7.73 -3.55 8.99
C PRO A 161 -7.45 -2.17 9.61
N SER A 162 -6.84 -2.14 10.80
CA SER A 162 -6.49 -0.89 11.50
C SER A 162 -5.49 -0.06 10.69
N LEU A 163 -4.43 -0.71 10.21
CA LEU A 163 -3.42 -0.05 9.39
C LEU A 163 -3.99 0.45 8.06
N ASN A 164 -4.82 -0.34 7.39
CA ASN A 164 -5.44 0.07 6.13
C ASN A 164 -6.30 1.32 6.34
N ALA A 165 -7.11 1.37 7.40
CA ALA A 165 -7.94 2.52 7.73
C ALA A 165 -7.09 3.77 8.03
N CYS A 166 -6.06 3.65 8.88
CA CYS A 166 -5.17 4.78 9.19
C CYS A 166 -4.40 5.28 7.97
N ALA A 167 -3.98 4.39 7.08
CA ALA A 167 -3.28 4.73 5.83
C ALA A 167 -4.20 5.37 4.76
N GLY A 168 -5.49 5.60 5.07
CA GLY A 168 -6.46 6.12 4.11
C GLY A 168 -6.88 5.11 3.04
N GLY A 169 -6.66 3.82 3.28
CA GLY A 169 -7.06 2.75 2.37
C GLY A 169 -8.58 2.61 2.31
N ALA A 170 -9.09 2.31 1.12
CA ALA A 170 -10.52 2.06 0.93
C ALA A 170 -11.00 0.85 1.77
N PRO A 171 -12.27 0.83 2.23
CA PRO A 171 -12.85 -0.32 2.94
C PRO A 171 -12.81 -1.62 2.11
N ALA A 172 -12.90 -1.51 0.78
CA ALA A 172 -12.80 -2.63 -0.16
C ALA A 172 -11.37 -2.86 -0.69
N SER A 173 -10.35 -2.32 -0.02
CA SER A 173 -8.94 -2.44 -0.40
C SER A 173 -8.50 -3.89 -0.52
N LYS A 174 -7.80 -4.21 -1.60
CA LYS A 174 -7.28 -5.57 -1.87
C LYS A 174 -6.02 -5.91 -1.06
N HIS A 175 -5.40 -4.92 -0.41
CA HIS A 175 -4.36 -5.12 0.59
C HIS A 175 -4.88 -5.83 1.84
N LEU A 176 -6.16 -5.65 2.20
CA LEU A 176 -6.81 -6.36 3.32
C LEU A 176 -6.88 -7.87 3.08
N ASN A 177 -6.95 -8.28 1.82
CA ASN A 177 -7.13 -9.67 1.41
C ASN A 177 -5.82 -10.37 1.03
N ASN A 178 -4.66 -9.72 1.24
CA ASN A 178 -3.38 -10.20 0.75
C ASN A 178 -3.42 -10.55 -0.76
N SER A 179 -4.00 -9.65 -1.55
CA SER A 179 -4.16 -9.85 -3.00
C SER A 179 -3.61 -8.69 -3.83
N ALA A 180 -3.07 -7.67 -3.16
CA ALA A 180 -2.53 -6.47 -3.80
C ALA A 180 -1.07 -6.25 -3.43
N ILE A 181 -0.34 -5.67 -4.38
CA ILE A 181 0.99 -5.12 -4.20
C ILE A 181 1.02 -3.68 -4.74
N ASP A 182 1.66 -2.77 -4.00
CA ASP A 182 2.11 -1.49 -4.55
C ASP A 182 3.58 -1.62 -4.90
N ILE A 183 3.92 -1.27 -6.14
CA ILE A 183 5.27 -1.33 -6.69
C ILE A 183 5.79 0.06 -7.05
N TRP A 184 7.11 0.14 -7.19
CA TRP A 184 7.79 1.30 -7.75
C TRP A 184 9.02 0.84 -8.55
N VAL A 185 9.52 1.72 -9.40
CA VAL A 185 10.82 1.55 -10.04
C VAL A 185 11.78 2.51 -9.34
N PRO A 186 12.81 2.00 -8.63
CA PRO A 186 13.82 2.85 -8.03
C PRO A 186 14.41 3.83 -9.05
N ASP A 187 14.81 5.00 -8.56
CA ASP A 187 15.47 6.07 -9.32
C ASP A 187 14.63 6.76 -10.41
N LEU A 188 13.37 6.37 -10.61
CA LEU A 188 12.43 7.10 -11.46
C LEU A 188 11.60 8.09 -10.65
N ALA A 189 11.65 9.36 -11.05
CA ALA A 189 10.76 10.39 -10.55
C ALA A 189 9.31 10.12 -11.01
N ALA A 190 8.32 10.59 -10.24
CA ALA A 190 6.91 10.35 -10.52
C ALA A 190 6.44 10.94 -11.87
N ASP A 191 7.12 11.97 -12.36
CA ASP A 191 6.88 12.69 -13.61
C ASP A 191 7.89 12.34 -14.72
N SER A 192 8.74 11.32 -14.51
CA SER A 192 9.75 10.96 -15.51
C SER A 192 9.11 10.37 -16.78
N PRO A 193 9.64 10.71 -17.97
CA PRO A 193 9.17 10.12 -19.23
C PRO A 193 9.26 8.59 -19.24
N GLU A 194 10.28 8.01 -18.61
CA GLU A 194 10.49 6.56 -18.52
C GLU A 194 9.39 5.90 -17.70
N LEU A 195 9.01 6.47 -16.56
CA LEU A 195 7.91 5.97 -15.76
C LEU A 195 6.58 6.06 -16.53
N TYR A 196 6.37 7.15 -17.26
CA TYR A 196 5.21 7.29 -18.15
C TYR A 196 5.15 6.18 -19.21
N GLN A 197 6.28 5.80 -19.82
CA GLN A 197 6.32 4.68 -20.78
C GLN A 197 5.97 3.35 -20.13
N ILE A 198 6.44 3.10 -18.90
CA ILE A 198 6.09 1.87 -18.15
C ILE A 198 4.58 1.83 -17.88
N GLN A 199 4.01 2.97 -17.46
CA GLN A 199 2.57 3.10 -17.22
C GLN A 199 1.75 2.86 -18.50
N ASN A 200 2.20 3.36 -19.66
CA ASN A 200 1.54 3.09 -20.94
C ASN A 200 1.57 1.60 -21.30
N LYS A 201 2.72 0.93 -21.17
CA LYS A 201 2.82 -0.52 -21.41
C LYS A 201 1.89 -1.32 -20.49
N LEU A 202 1.76 -0.91 -19.22
CA LEU A 202 0.81 -1.52 -18.28
C LEU A 202 -0.63 -1.30 -18.71
N CYS A 203 -0.98 -0.09 -19.19
CA CYS A 203 -2.30 0.20 -19.74
C CYS A 203 -2.61 -0.68 -20.96
N ASP A 204 -1.68 -0.82 -21.91
CA ASP A 204 -1.85 -1.66 -23.10
C ASP A 204 -2.04 -3.13 -22.72
N TYR A 205 -1.22 -3.62 -21.78
CA TYR A 205 -1.37 -4.98 -21.24
C TYR A 205 -2.73 -5.16 -20.56
N TRP A 206 -3.17 -4.19 -19.75
CA TRP A 206 -4.45 -4.24 -19.06
C TRP A 206 -5.64 -4.27 -20.05
N LEU A 207 -5.56 -3.52 -21.16
CA LEU A 207 -6.58 -3.55 -22.22
C LEU A 207 -6.68 -4.93 -22.89
N GLY A 208 -5.56 -5.58 -23.18
CA GLY A 208 -5.54 -6.89 -23.86
C GLY A 208 -5.72 -8.10 -22.95
N HIS A 209 -5.31 -8.00 -21.67
CA HIS A 209 -5.18 -9.15 -20.77
C HIS A 209 -5.75 -8.91 -19.37
N GLY A 210 -6.30 -7.73 -19.07
CA GLY A 210 -6.74 -7.42 -17.71
C GLY A 210 -7.92 -8.27 -17.25
N GLU A 211 -8.87 -8.58 -18.15
CA GLU A 211 -10.05 -9.37 -17.81
C GLU A 211 -9.68 -10.81 -17.40
N ARG A 212 -8.82 -11.49 -18.18
CA ARG A 212 -8.36 -12.87 -17.88
C ARG A 212 -7.63 -12.99 -16.54
N HIS A 213 -7.07 -11.88 -16.04
CA HIS A 213 -6.32 -11.84 -14.78
C HIS A 213 -7.12 -11.24 -13.62
N ALA A 214 -8.37 -10.81 -13.84
CA ALA A 214 -9.10 -9.98 -12.90
C ALA A 214 -8.25 -8.80 -12.40
N PHE A 215 -7.52 -8.16 -13.31
CA PHE A 215 -6.44 -7.23 -13.01
C PHE A 215 -6.99 -5.87 -12.55
N GLY A 216 -6.75 -5.56 -11.27
CA GLY A 216 -6.89 -4.22 -10.71
C GLY A 216 -5.61 -3.42 -10.90
N LEU A 217 -5.66 -2.33 -11.68
CA LEU A 217 -4.52 -1.47 -11.97
C LEU A 217 -4.75 -0.04 -11.47
N GLY A 218 -3.92 0.42 -10.53
CA GLY A 218 -3.92 1.80 -10.05
C GLY A 218 -2.64 2.53 -10.41
N LEU A 219 -2.73 3.73 -10.99
CA LEU A 219 -1.58 4.57 -11.31
C LEU A 219 -1.61 5.84 -10.45
N TYR A 220 -0.77 5.93 -9.43
CA TYR A 220 -0.81 7.02 -8.46
C TYR A 220 0.08 8.20 -8.86
N ALA A 221 -0.32 9.43 -8.48
CA ALA A 221 0.47 10.64 -8.70
C ALA A 221 1.86 10.60 -8.05
N THR A 222 2.05 9.75 -7.03
CA THR A 222 3.37 9.57 -6.39
C THR A 222 4.32 8.68 -7.20
N GLY A 223 3.92 8.21 -8.39
CA GLY A 223 4.65 7.23 -9.20
C GLY A 223 4.54 5.78 -8.74
N ALA A 224 3.83 5.53 -7.63
CA ALA A 224 3.53 4.17 -7.19
C ALA A 224 2.47 3.55 -8.09
N ILE A 225 2.61 2.26 -8.36
CA ILE A 225 1.70 1.49 -9.22
C ILE A 225 1.08 0.38 -8.37
N HIS A 226 -0.24 0.30 -8.34
CA HIS A 226 -0.99 -0.75 -7.66
C HIS A 226 -1.31 -1.88 -8.62
N LEU A 227 -1.07 -3.12 -8.19
CA LEU A 227 -1.47 -4.35 -8.88
C LEU A 227 -2.26 -5.26 -7.95
N ASP A 228 -3.41 -5.75 -8.40
CA ASP A 228 -4.11 -6.88 -7.76
C ASP A 228 -4.84 -7.77 -8.77
N THR A 229 -5.30 -8.92 -8.31
CA THR A 229 -5.99 -9.94 -9.13
C THR A 229 -7.38 -10.29 -8.59
N GLN A 230 -8.05 -9.33 -7.95
CA GLN A 230 -9.39 -9.50 -7.37
C GLN A 230 -10.43 -8.53 -7.96
N GLY A 231 -10.28 -8.14 -9.23
CA GLY A 231 -11.31 -7.47 -10.02
C GLY A 231 -10.73 -6.71 -11.21
N TYR A 232 -11.33 -6.88 -12.38
CA TYR A 232 -10.92 -6.16 -13.59
C TYR A 232 -11.36 -4.68 -13.53
N ARG A 233 -10.44 -3.80 -13.13
CA ARG A 233 -10.72 -2.36 -12.94
C ARG A 233 -9.46 -1.53 -13.00
N LYS A 234 -9.63 -0.23 -13.23
CA LYS A 234 -8.54 0.74 -13.28
C LYS A 234 -8.88 2.03 -12.58
N TRP A 235 -7.89 2.71 -12.03
CA TRP A 235 -8.02 4.05 -11.47
C TRP A 235 -6.71 4.82 -11.60
N GLY A 236 -6.78 6.15 -11.51
CA GLY A 236 -5.62 7.01 -11.66
C GLY A 236 -5.24 7.78 -10.41
N ALA A 237 -4.59 8.93 -10.65
CA ALA A 237 -3.89 9.74 -9.66
C ALA A 237 -4.69 10.08 -8.40
N GLN A 238 -6.01 10.16 -8.51
CA GLN A 238 -6.93 10.53 -7.42
C GLN A 238 -7.83 9.37 -6.98
N PHE A 239 -7.37 8.12 -7.12
CA PHE A 239 -8.08 6.92 -6.65
C PHE A 239 -9.44 6.68 -7.33
N SER A 240 -9.66 7.21 -8.53
CA SER A 240 -10.91 7.10 -9.26
C SER A 240 -10.72 6.64 -10.70
N GLU A 241 -11.70 5.90 -11.24
CA GLU A 241 -11.68 5.43 -12.64
C GLU A 241 -11.55 6.58 -13.64
N PRO A 242 -12.28 7.71 -13.50
CA PRO A 242 -12.15 8.81 -14.45
C PRO A 242 -10.75 9.43 -14.48
N THR A 243 -9.95 9.31 -13.42
CA THR A 243 -8.57 9.83 -13.45
C THR A 243 -7.58 8.84 -14.05
N SER A 244 -8.03 7.64 -14.46
CA SER A 244 -7.16 6.63 -15.05
C SER A 244 -6.63 7.06 -16.41
N SER A 245 -5.30 6.97 -16.57
CA SER A 245 -4.61 7.17 -17.85
C SER A 245 -4.90 6.05 -18.85
N CYS A 246 -5.35 4.88 -18.41
CA CYS A 246 -5.60 3.72 -19.30
C CYS A 246 -6.97 3.79 -20.00
N ARG A 247 -7.36 4.97 -20.51
CA ARG A 247 -8.67 5.19 -21.18
C ARG A 247 -8.66 4.66 -22.62
N TYR A 248 -7.54 4.82 -23.32
CA TYR A 248 -7.15 4.26 -24.61
C TYR A 248 -5.61 4.30 -24.64
N SER A 249 -4.91 3.44 -25.38
CA SER A 249 -3.42 3.50 -25.50
C SER A 249 -2.99 4.96 -25.73
N LEU A 250 -2.35 5.58 -24.74
CA LEU A 250 -2.03 7.00 -24.80
C LEU A 250 -0.84 7.18 -25.73
N ALA A 251 -1.02 8.00 -26.77
CA ALA A 251 0.11 8.46 -27.56
C ALA A 251 1.15 9.12 -26.63
N VAL A 252 2.43 8.84 -26.86
CA VAL A 252 3.52 9.50 -26.14
C VAL A 252 3.42 11.01 -26.39
N PRO A 253 3.41 11.87 -25.36
CA PRO A 253 3.49 13.31 -25.56
C PRO A 253 4.77 13.61 -26.35
N SER A 254 4.62 14.15 -27.56
CA SER A 254 5.75 14.69 -28.31
C SER A 254 6.39 15.76 -27.44
N SER A 255 7.68 15.61 -27.12
CA SER A 255 8.48 16.76 -26.71
C SER A 255 8.35 17.82 -27.81
N ALA A 256 7.76 18.97 -27.48
CA ALA A 256 7.76 20.10 -28.39
C ALA A 256 9.21 20.55 -28.59
N PRO A 257 9.68 20.76 -29.84
CA PRO A 257 10.97 21.40 -30.04
C PRO A 257 10.88 22.85 -29.51
N ILE A 258 11.94 23.26 -28.80
CA ILE A 258 12.21 24.66 -28.50
C ILE A 258 12.25 25.38 -29.85
N ALA A 259 11.30 26.31 -30.06
CA ALA A 259 11.32 27.19 -31.21
C ALA A 259 12.62 27.98 -31.18
N MET A 260 13.47 27.77 -32.18
CA MET A 260 14.56 28.67 -32.52
C MET A 260 13.91 30.00 -32.90
N ALA A 261 14.17 31.04 -32.11
CA ALA A 261 13.84 32.40 -32.50
C ALA A 261 14.81 32.83 -33.61
N ASP A 262 14.25 33.14 -34.78
CA ASP A 262 14.94 33.92 -35.80
C ASP A 262 15.23 35.33 -35.26
N SER A 263 16.48 35.75 -35.36
CA SER A 263 16.94 37.14 -35.54
C SER A 263 18.34 37.14 -36.13
#